data_AF-A0A285LB21-F1
#
_entry.id   AF-A0A285LB21-F1
#
_cell.length_a   1.000
_cell.length_b   1.000
_cell.length_c   1.000
_cell.angle_alpha   90.00
_cell.angle_beta   90.00
_cell.angle_gamma   90.00
#
_symmetry.space_group_name_H-M   'P 1'
#
loop_
_entity.id
_entity.type
_entity.pdbx_description
1 polymer ?
#
loop_
_entity_poly.entity_id
_entity_poly.type
_entity_poly.pdbx_seq_one_letter_code
_entity_poly.pdbx_strand_id
1 'polypeptide(L)'
;MTARKKLFGEWMGRFTKVAMSGPEPNAAVLAELKMLRDRVPQSTGALVASGDGLLIAHDLPAHIEPDGMAALSASHLALSYRLSATANGGGFHEVVVRGTEGHVVIYAAGWASLTVLAGPEVNVGRLHLESRPVARAIVDHLAALATKPGKDRAVHTHRKE
;
A
#
# COMPACT_ATOMS: atom_id res chain seq x y z
N MET A 1 52.05 18.17 4.63
CA MET A 1 50.87 18.43 3.76
C MET A 1 49.87 17.28 3.87
N THR A 2 49.52 16.87 5.10
CA THR A 2 48.97 15.53 5.37
C THR A 2 48.10 15.50 6.63
N ALA A 3 47.02 16.29 6.66
CA ALA A 3 46.01 16.20 7.74
C ALA A 3 44.58 16.49 7.28
N ARG A 4 44.38 17.03 6.06
CA ARG A 4 43.04 17.39 5.56
C ARG A 4 42.34 16.30 4.72
N LYS A 5 43.05 15.27 4.25
CA LYS A 5 42.46 14.16 3.46
C LYS A 5 41.80 13.06 4.32
N LYS A 6 42.12 12.97 5.61
CA LYS A 6 41.59 11.91 6.49
C LYS A 6 40.15 12.18 6.95
N LEU A 7 39.80 13.46 7.12
CA LEU A 7 38.47 13.92 7.55
C LEU A 7 37.37 13.77 6.49
N PHE A 8 37.73 13.68 5.19
CA PHE A 8 36.75 13.50 4.12
C PHE A 8 36.39 12.02 3.88
N GLY A 9 37.28 11.09 4.23
CA GLY A 9 37.06 9.65 4.08
C GLY A 9 36.15 9.05 5.16
N GLU A 10 36.25 9.52 6.40
CA GLU A 10 35.33 9.12 7.49
C GLU A 10 33.93 9.72 7.33
N TRP A 11 33.80 10.87 6.66
CA TRP A 11 32.51 11.53 6.45
C TRP A 11 31.61 10.80 5.43
N MET A 12 32.19 10.03 4.51
CA MET A 12 31.44 9.29 3.48
C MET A 12 30.96 7.89 3.92
N GLY A 13 31.51 7.32 4.99
CA GLY A 13 31.20 5.95 5.44
C GLY A 13 29.95 5.80 6.32
N ARG A 14 29.36 6.92 6.79
CA ARG A 14 28.24 6.93 7.74
C ARG A 14 26.84 7.10 7.12
N PHE A 15 26.73 7.11 5.79
CA PHE A 15 25.46 7.33 5.10
C PHE A 15 24.82 6.09 4.44
N THR A 16 25.41 4.89 4.56
CA THR A 16 24.90 3.68 3.89
C THR A 16 24.31 2.61 4.81
N LYS A 17 23.93 2.95 6.05
CA LYS A 17 23.18 1.99 6.88
C LYS A 17 22.16 2.67 7.77
N VAL A 18 21.11 3.21 7.14
CA VAL A 18 19.82 3.31 7.83
C VAL A 18 19.26 1.90 7.89
N ALA A 19 19.65 1.16 8.93
CA ALA A 19 18.92 -0.04 9.30
C ALA A 19 17.53 0.42 9.74
N MET A 20 16.53 0.21 8.87
CA MET A 20 15.11 0.36 9.18
C MET A 20 14.73 -0.71 10.22
N SER A 21 15.12 -0.51 11.47
CA SER A 21 14.74 -1.35 12.60
C SER A 21 13.39 -0.92 13.16
N GLY A 22 12.37 -0.95 12.31
CA GLY A 22 10.97 -1.06 12.67
C GLY A 22 10.35 -2.15 11.80
N PRO A 23 9.10 -2.58 12.02
CA PRO A 23 8.39 -3.23 10.92
C PRO A 23 8.50 -2.28 9.73
N GLU A 24 9.01 -2.78 8.60
CA GLU A 24 9.01 -2.05 7.32
C GLU A 24 7.66 -1.32 7.21
N PRO A 25 7.60 -0.06 6.72
CA PRO A 25 6.39 0.76 6.81
C PRO A 25 5.10 0.03 6.41
N ASN A 26 5.20 -0.96 5.52
CA ASN A 26 4.08 -1.72 5.02
C ASN A 26 4.13 -3.23 5.39
N ALA A 27 4.91 -3.64 6.39
CA ALA A 27 4.95 -5.04 6.85
C ALA A 27 3.61 -5.52 7.41
N ALA A 28 2.90 -4.65 8.14
CA ALA A 28 1.55 -4.94 8.63
C ALA A 28 0.56 -5.08 7.47
N VAL A 29 0.62 -4.16 6.49
CA VAL A 29 -0.20 -4.22 5.28
C VAL A 29 0.12 -5.49 4.48
N LEU A 30 1.39 -5.83 4.29
CA LEU A 30 1.81 -7.05 3.60
C LEU A 30 1.33 -8.32 4.33
N ALA A 31 1.33 -8.32 5.66
CA ALA A 31 0.80 -9.43 6.44
C ALA A 31 -0.71 -9.60 6.20
N GLU A 32 -1.48 -8.52 6.17
CA GLU A 32 -2.91 -8.55 5.82
C GLU A 32 -3.14 -9.14 4.42
N LEU A 33 -2.34 -8.74 3.43
CA LEU A 33 -2.45 -9.27 2.05
C LEU A 33 -2.18 -10.77 1.99
N LYS A 34 -1.13 -11.24 2.67
CA LYS A 34 -0.80 -12.67 2.73
C LYS A 34 -1.90 -13.47 3.42
N MET A 35 -2.39 -12.99 4.56
CA MET A 35 -3.50 -13.61 5.27
C MET A 35 -4.79 -13.62 4.45
N LEU A 36 -5.03 -12.58 3.64
CA LEU A 36 -6.17 -12.55 2.72
C LEU A 36 -6.06 -13.65 1.66
N ARG A 37 -4.89 -13.82 1.03
CA ARG A 37 -4.64 -14.88 0.05
C ARG A 37 -4.88 -16.26 0.66
N ASP A 38 -4.45 -16.48 1.90
CA ASP A 38 -4.63 -17.77 2.59
C ASP A 38 -6.10 -18.06 2.94
N ARG A 39 -6.89 -17.01 3.23
CA ARG A 39 -8.32 -17.13 3.58
C ARG A 39 -9.25 -17.26 2.38
N VAL A 40 -8.82 -16.86 1.18
CA VAL A 40 -9.65 -16.87 -0.03
C VAL A 40 -9.08 -17.85 -1.06
N PRO A 41 -9.64 -19.08 -1.17
CA PRO A 41 -9.30 -19.98 -2.26
C PRO A 41 -9.49 -19.30 -3.62
N GLN A 42 -8.58 -19.57 -4.55
CA GLN A 42 -8.51 -18.92 -5.87
C GLN A 42 -8.11 -17.44 -5.85
N SER A 43 -7.80 -16.82 -4.70
CA SER A 43 -7.10 -15.53 -4.71
C SER A 43 -5.67 -15.73 -5.20
N THR A 44 -5.29 -14.99 -6.24
CA THR A 44 -3.99 -15.13 -6.89
C THR A 44 -3.00 -14.05 -6.44
N GLY A 45 -3.52 -12.93 -5.95
CA GLY A 45 -2.69 -11.90 -5.32
C GLY A 45 -3.50 -10.67 -4.95
N ALA A 46 -2.83 -9.73 -4.29
CA ALA A 46 -3.43 -8.45 -3.93
C ALA A 46 -2.36 -7.36 -3.84
N LEU A 47 -2.78 -6.11 -3.91
CA LEU A 47 -1.93 -4.95 -3.69
C LEU A 47 -2.69 -3.83 -2.98
N VAL A 48 -1.95 -2.95 -2.35
CA VAL A 48 -2.43 -1.68 -1.83
C VAL A 48 -1.72 -0.56 -2.57
N ALA A 49 -2.50 0.39 -3.08
CA ALA A 49 -1.99 1.55 -3.79
C ALA A 49 -2.66 2.82 -3.28
N SER A 50 -1.93 3.93 -3.29
CA SER A 50 -2.48 5.25 -3.02
C SER A 50 -3.47 5.68 -4.11
N GLY A 51 -4.28 6.70 -3.84
CA GLY A 51 -5.23 7.25 -4.81
C GLY A 51 -4.59 7.84 -6.08
N ASP A 52 -3.29 8.14 -6.08
CA ASP A 52 -2.51 8.59 -7.23
C ASP A 52 -1.72 7.45 -7.92
N GLY A 53 -1.85 6.20 -7.46
CA GLY A 53 -1.29 5.03 -8.13
C GLY A 53 0.11 4.63 -7.69
N LEU A 54 0.63 5.18 -6.58
CA LEU A 54 1.88 4.74 -5.99
C LEU A 54 1.67 3.45 -5.20
N LEU A 55 2.54 2.48 -5.44
CA LEU A 55 2.50 1.20 -4.75
C LEU A 55 2.87 1.36 -3.27
N ILE A 56 2.03 0.83 -2.39
CA ILE A 56 2.27 0.77 -0.95
C ILE A 56 2.78 -0.62 -0.58
N ALA A 57 2.03 -1.67 -0.94
CA ALA A 57 2.42 -3.05 -0.69
C ALA A 57 1.81 -3.97 -1.74
N HIS A 58 2.45 -5.11 -2.00
CA HIS A 58 1.87 -6.13 -2.86
C HIS A 58 2.25 -7.54 -2.42
N ASP A 59 1.35 -8.45 -2.77
CA ASP A 59 1.51 -9.90 -2.72
C ASP A 59 1.01 -10.46 -4.05
N LEU A 60 1.56 -9.93 -5.14
CA LEU A 60 1.18 -10.24 -6.51
C LEU A 60 1.99 -11.39 -7.10
N PRO A 61 1.44 -12.15 -8.06
CA PRO A 61 2.19 -13.11 -8.87
C PRO A 61 3.36 -12.45 -9.61
N ALA A 62 4.45 -13.19 -9.81
CA ALA A 62 5.68 -12.68 -10.43
C ALA A 62 5.53 -12.17 -11.87
N HIS A 63 4.48 -12.57 -12.59
CA HIS A 63 4.22 -12.12 -13.97
C HIS A 63 3.51 -10.76 -14.03
N ILE A 64 3.06 -10.21 -12.89
CA ILE A 64 2.38 -8.92 -12.82
C ILE A 64 3.37 -7.89 -12.33
N GLU A 65 3.52 -6.82 -13.10
CA GLU A 65 4.32 -5.67 -12.73
C GLU A 65 3.56 -4.84 -11.67
N PRO A 66 4.08 -4.71 -10.43
CA PRO A 66 3.32 -4.13 -9.33
C PRO A 66 2.95 -2.65 -9.49
N ASP A 67 3.86 -1.81 -9.99
CA ASP A 67 3.63 -0.36 -10.10
C ASP A 67 2.57 -0.05 -11.17
N GLY A 68 2.61 -0.75 -12.29
CA GLY A 68 1.62 -0.68 -13.35
C GLY A 68 0.23 -1.13 -12.87
N MET A 69 0.15 -2.20 -12.07
CA MET A 69 -1.12 -2.65 -11.51
C MET A 69 -1.65 -1.66 -10.45
N ALA A 70 -0.78 -0.98 -9.70
CA ALA A 70 -1.14 0.10 -8.79
C ALA A 70 -1.73 1.30 -9.56
N ALA A 71 -1.08 1.74 -10.63
CA ALA A 71 -1.56 2.82 -11.48
C ALA A 71 -2.92 2.51 -12.13
N LEU A 72 -3.10 1.29 -12.64
CA LEU A 72 -4.39 0.82 -13.17
C LEU A 72 -5.48 0.80 -12.10
N SER A 73 -5.15 0.34 -10.90
CA SER A 73 -6.10 0.29 -9.78
C SER A 73 -6.57 1.69 -9.38
N ALA A 74 -5.64 2.64 -9.24
CA ALA A 74 -5.97 4.03 -8.91
C ALA A 74 -6.79 4.71 -10.01
N SER A 75 -6.44 4.47 -11.27
CA SER A 75 -7.20 4.97 -12.42
C SER A 75 -8.64 4.45 -12.42
N HIS A 76 -8.82 3.15 -12.20
CA HIS A 76 -10.16 2.55 -12.13
C HIS A 76 -10.94 3.09 -10.93
N LEU A 77 -10.31 3.19 -9.76
CA LEU A 77 -10.92 3.75 -8.56
C LEU A 77 -11.49 5.15 -8.82
N ALA A 78 -10.71 6.03 -9.45
CA ALA A 78 -11.14 7.38 -9.80
C ALA A 78 -12.34 7.39 -10.75
N LEU A 79 -12.34 6.50 -11.76
CA LEU A 79 -13.47 6.33 -12.67
C LEU A 79 -14.72 5.83 -11.92
N SER A 80 -14.57 4.87 -11.01
CA SER A 80 -15.68 4.33 -10.24
C SER A 80 -16.27 5.35 -9.27
N TYR A 81 -15.45 6.17 -8.60
CA TYR A 81 -15.94 7.32 -7.82
C TYR A 81 -16.77 8.27 -8.67
N ARG A 82 -16.26 8.65 -9.85
CA ARG A 82 -16.97 9.56 -10.76
C ARG A 82 -18.28 8.95 -11.26
N LEU A 83 -18.27 7.66 -11.59
CA LEU A 83 -19.46 6.94 -12.04
C LEU A 83 -20.51 6.87 -10.93
N SER A 84 -20.15 6.46 -9.72
CA SER A 84 -21.05 6.38 -8.56
C SER A 84 -21.66 7.74 -8.21
N ALA A 85 -20.85 8.80 -8.20
CA ALA A 85 -21.31 10.16 -7.95
C ALA A 85 -22.27 10.64 -9.05
N THR A 86 -21.97 10.33 -10.32
CA THR A 86 -22.80 10.75 -11.46
C THR A 86 -24.12 9.99 -11.53
N ALA A 87 -24.10 8.68 -11.30
CA ALA A 87 -25.28 7.83 -11.42
C ALA A 87 -26.24 8.00 -10.24
N ASN A 88 -25.72 8.08 -9.02
CA ASN A 88 -26.51 7.97 -7.80
C ASN A 88 -26.25 9.08 -6.77
N GLY A 89 -25.36 10.05 -7.05
CA GLY A 89 -25.01 11.11 -6.11
C GLY A 89 -24.27 10.63 -4.85
N GLY A 90 -23.80 9.37 -4.85
CA GLY A 90 -23.26 8.69 -3.67
C GLY A 90 -21.76 8.42 -3.72
N GLY A 91 -21.25 7.87 -2.62
CA GLY A 91 -19.86 7.42 -2.52
C GLY A 91 -19.61 6.10 -3.27
N PHE A 92 -18.33 5.81 -3.50
CA PHE A 92 -17.87 4.53 -4.02
C PHE A 92 -17.37 3.65 -2.88
N HIS A 93 -17.69 2.35 -2.95
CA HIS A 93 -17.23 1.35 -1.99
C HIS A 93 -16.28 0.35 -2.64
N GLU A 94 -16.71 -0.26 -3.74
CA GLU A 94 -15.96 -1.29 -4.44
C GLU A 94 -16.44 -1.45 -5.90
N VAL A 95 -15.55 -1.93 -6.77
CA VAL A 95 -15.85 -2.33 -8.15
C VAL A 95 -15.34 -3.75 -8.37
N VAL A 96 -16.13 -4.55 -9.09
CA VAL A 96 -15.77 -5.90 -9.53
C VAL A 96 -15.62 -5.89 -11.04
N VAL A 97 -14.45 -6.30 -11.52
CA VAL A 97 -14.18 -6.56 -12.94
C VAL A 97 -14.13 -8.07 -13.13
N ARG A 98 -15.00 -8.60 -13.98
CA ARG A 98 -15.03 -10.01 -14.34
C ARG A 98 -14.51 -10.17 -15.76
N GLY A 99 -13.38 -10.85 -15.91
CA GLY A 99 -12.81 -11.29 -17.18
C GLY A 99 -13.00 -12.79 -17.39
N THR A 100 -12.56 -13.29 -18.54
CA THR A 100 -12.61 -14.73 -18.84
C THR A 100 -11.70 -15.53 -17.90
N GLU A 101 -10.53 -14.99 -17.57
CA GLU A 101 -9.49 -15.66 -16.78
C GLU A 101 -9.56 -15.33 -15.28
N GLY A 102 -10.55 -14.55 -14.84
CA GLY A 102 -10.63 -14.22 -13.42
C GLY A 102 -11.35 -12.92 -13.08
N HIS A 103 -11.15 -12.51 -11.85
CA HIS A 103 -11.77 -11.35 -11.23
C HIS A 103 -10.70 -10.41 -10.69
N VAL A 104 -10.95 -9.11 -10.84
CA VAL A 104 -10.23 -8.05 -10.14
C VAL A 104 -11.25 -7.26 -9.34
N VAL A 105 -11.03 -7.13 -8.04
CA VAL A 105 -11.90 -6.34 -7.17
C VAL A 105 -11.09 -5.24 -6.52
N ILE A 106 -11.57 -4.01 -6.65
CA ILE A 106 -10.92 -2.83 -6.06
C ILE A 106 -11.86 -2.28 -4.99
N TYR A 107 -11.37 -2.20 -3.76
CA TYR A 107 -12.06 -1.66 -2.60
C TYR A 107 -11.45 -0.30 -2.22
N ALA A 108 -12.30 0.68 -1.91
CA ALA A 108 -11.84 1.92 -1.29
C ALA A 108 -11.31 1.64 0.13
N ALA A 109 -10.13 2.19 0.43
CA ALA A 109 -9.47 2.05 1.73
C ALA A 109 -8.91 3.42 2.17
N GLY A 110 -9.81 4.35 2.49
CA GLY A 110 -9.44 5.71 2.89
C GLY A 110 -8.84 6.50 1.72
N TRP A 111 -7.59 6.93 1.85
CA TRP A 111 -6.82 7.59 0.77
C TRP A 111 -6.13 6.60 -0.18
N ALA A 112 -6.24 5.30 0.12
CA ALA A 112 -5.67 4.21 -0.65
C ALA A 112 -6.77 3.30 -1.20
N SER A 113 -6.34 2.25 -1.89
CA SER A 113 -7.18 1.17 -2.41
C SER A 113 -6.58 -0.18 -2.08
N LEU A 114 -7.44 -1.17 -1.88
CA LEU A 114 -7.07 -2.59 -1.88
C LEU A 114 -7.55 -3.19 -3.20
N THR A 115 -6.64 -3.74 -4.00
CA THR A 115 -6.98 -4.49 -5.20
C THR A 115 -6.68 -5.96 -4.98
N VAL A 116 -7.66 -6.82 -5.24
CA VAL A 116 -7.55 -8.28 -5.10
C VAL A 116 -7.78 -8.95 -6.45
N LEU A 117 -6.87 -9.84 -6.82
CA LEU A 117 -6.93 -10.65 -8.01
C LEU A 117 -7.34 -12.07 -7.62
N ALA A 118 -8.20 -12.66 -8.43
CA ALA A 118 -8.67 -14.02 -8.21
C ALA A 118 -8.97 -14.74 -9.52
N GLY A 119 -8.93 -16.06 -9.49
CA GLY A 119 -9.26 -16.91 -10.63
C GLY A 119 -10.74 -16.85 -11.04
N PRO A 120 -11.11 -17.52 -12.15
CA PRO A 120 -12.48 -17.48 -12.69
C PRO A 120 -13.48 -18.21 -11.80
N GLU A 121 -13.02 -19.20 -11.04
CA GLU A 121 -13.83 -20.05 -10.13
C GLU A 121 -13.86 -19.52 -8.68
N VAL A 122 -13.41 -18.29 -8.44
CA VAL A 122 -13.44 -17.71 -7.09
C VAL A 122 -14.88 -17.59 -6.59
N ASN A 123 -15.11 -17.95 -5.33
CA ASN A 123 -16.36 -17.60 -4.67
C ASN A 123 -16.35 -16.08 -4.36
N VAL A 124 -17.01 -15.30 -5.22
CA VAL A 124 -17.08 -13.83 -5.10
C VAL A 124 -17.69 -13.38 -3.76
N GLY A 125 -18.68 -14.12 -3.25
CA GLY A 125 -19.26 -13.84 -1.92
C GLY A 125 -18.21 -13.94 -0.81
N ARG A 126 -17.43 -15.03 -0.79
CA ARG A 126 -16.33 -15.22 0.17
C ARG A 126 -15.22 -14.19 -0.04
N LEU A 127 -14.88 -13.87 -1.30
CA LEU A 127 -13.90 -12.84 -1.62
C LEU A 127 -14.28 -11.51 -0.95
N HIS A 128 -15.54 -11.07 -1.05
CA HIS A 128 -16.01 -9.86 -0.38
C HIS A 128 -16.04 -9.98 1.15
N LEU A 129 -16.48 -11.13 1.67
CA LEU A 129 -16.52 -11.38 3.12
C LEU A 129 -15.15 -11.23 3.77
N GLU A 130 -14.09 -11.72 3.11
CA GLU A 130 -12.72 -11.65 3.63
C GLU A 130 -12.01 -10.33 3.28
N SER A 131 -12.26 -9.74 2.11
CA SER A 131 -11.53 -8.55 1.65
C SER A 131 -12.02 -7.24 2.28
N ARG A 132 -13.33 -7.10 2.55
CA ARG A 132 -13.88 -5.85 3.11
C ARG A 132 -13.33 -5.52 4.50
N PRO A 133 -13.21 -6.49 5.45
CA PRO A 133 -12.53 -6.24 6.72
C PRO A 133 -11.06 -5.85 6.53
N VAL A 134 -10.35 -6.48 5.58
CA VAL A 134 -8.95 -6.16 5.27
C VAL A 134 -8.80 -4.73 4.75
N ALA A 135 -9.67 -4.28 3.85
CA ALA A 135 -9.67 -2.90 3.36
C ALA A 135 -9.83 -1.88 4.51
N ARG A 136 -10.64 -2.20 5.53
CA ARG A 136 -10.79 -1.37 6.74
C ARG A 136 -9.53 -1.40 7.60
N ALA A 137 -8.97 -2.59 7.85
CA ALA A 137 -7.73 -2.73 8.62
C ALA A 137 -6.56 -1.97 7.97
N ILE A 138 -6.48 -1.96 6.63
CA ILE A 138 -5.49 -1.16 5.89
C ILE A 138 -5.61 0.33 6.22
N VAL A 139 -6.83 0.88 6.36
CA VAL A 139 -7.01 2.29 6.76
C VAL A 139 -6.35 2.56 8.10
N ASP A 140 -6.56 1.68 9.08
CA ASP A 140 -6.00 1.82 10.43
C ASP A 140 -4.47 1.71 10.41
N HIS A 141 -3.92 0.73 9.67
CA HIS A 141 -2.48 0.56 9.49
C HIS A 141 -1.84 1.81 8.85
N LEU A 142 -2.47 2.39 7.82
CA LEU A 142 -1.95 3.57 7.13
C LEU A 142 -2.10 4.86 7.96
N ALA A 143 -3.16 4.99 8.76
CA ALA A 143 -3.35 6.13 9.65
C ALA A 143 -2.27 6.20 10.74
N ALA A 144 -1.90 5.05 11.32
CA ALA A 144 -0.83 4.95 12.31
C ALA A 144 0.52 5.45 11.77
N LEU A 145 0.77 5.29 10.46
CA LEU A 145 1.99 5.78 9.80
C LEU A 145 2.01 7.30 9.66
N ALA A 146 0.88 7.93 9.32
CA ALA A 146 0.77 9.38 9.19
C ALA A 146 0.96 10.11 10.54
N THR A 147 0.67 9.45 11.66
CA THR A 147 0.73 10.04 13.00
C THR A 147 2.08 9.97 13.70
N LYS A 148 3.14 9.36 13.12
CA LYS A 148 4.49 9.39 13.72
C LYS A 148 5.16 10.74 13.44
N PRO A 149 5.25 11.67 14.40
CA PRO A 149 6.01 12.90 14.20
C PRO A 149 7.49 12.52 14.29
N GLY A 150 8.31 13.01 13.35
CA GLY A 150 9.76 12.87 13.41
C GLY A 150 10.31 13.45 14.71
N LYS A 151 10.53 12.60 15.72
CA LYS A 151 11.04 12.96 17.04
C LYS A 151 12.56 13.09 17.04
N ASP A 152 13.12 13.83 16.07
CA ASP A 152 14.58 14.05 15.99
C ASP A 152 15.01 15.42 15.41
N ARG A 153 14.12 16.43 15.36
CA ARG A 153 14.48 17.79 14.89
C ARG A 153 14.38 18.90 15.92
N ALA A 154 14.24 18.60 17.21
CA ALA A 154 14.08 19.63 18.22
C ALA A 154 14.77 19.34 19.56
N VAL A 155 16.08 19.07 19.55
CA VAL A 155 16.92 19.38 20.73
C VAL A 155 18.35 19.73 20.28
N HIS A 156 18.59 20.98 19.90
CA HIS A 156 19.83 21.69 20.19
C HIS A 156 19.57 23.19 20.19
N THR A 157 18.72 23.62 21.14
CA THR A 157 18.74 24.99 21.65
C THR A 157 19.72 25.03 22.82
N HIS A 158 20.99 25.33 22.53
CA HIS A 158 21.93 25.88 23.51
C HIS A 158 22.26 27.27 22.94
N ARG A 159 21.70 28.38 23.44
CA ARG A 159 22.04 29.07 24.69
C ARG A 159 23.50 28.88 25.10
N LYS A 160 24.32 29.88 24.74
CA LYS A 160 25.29 30.65 25.55
C LYS A 160 25.63 31.89 24.70
N GLU A 161 25.20 33.07 25.15
CA GLU A 161 26.04 34.07 25.85
C GLU A 161 27.12 34.64 24.94
#